data_AF-A0A3D5QCU4-F1
#
_entry.id   AF-A0A3D5QCU4-F1
#
_cell.length_a   1.000
_cell.length_b   1.000
_cell.length_c   1.000
_cell.angle_alpha   90.00
_cell.angle_beta   90.00
_cell.angle_gamma   90.00
#
_symmetry.space_group_name_H-M   'P 1'
#
loop_
_entity.id
_entity.type
_entity.pdbx_description
1 polymer ?
#
loop_
_entity_poly.entity_id
_entity_poly.type
_entity_poly.pdbx_seq_one_letter_code
_entity_poly.pdbx_strand_id
1 'polypeptide(L)'
;NIIELSNILFLAENFGYDISDSVLFEKYGITGDRKITTLRVLRDLSEAIKKYLALKNLSFKTLNLLIRLPDNVISIVESYILKENPSVSDFKKMIAKLFDMKEEIPQNLTIYDKDKLQRVFLSKNMVQENFLGELKELAGKMKPVEIKNSDNFETDTLDLCFKINSSEDFEKILSKMFERKNVVKDIYRVMEKYDLH
;
A
#
# COMPACT_ATOMS: atom_id res chain seq x y z
N ASN A 1 -22.14 -11.56 -15.75
CA ASN A 1 -20.77 -10.99 -15.69
C ASN A 1 -20.72 -9.86 -14.65
N ILE A 2 -19.57 -9.53 -14.06
CA ILE A 2 -19.47 -8.49 -13.01
C ILE A 2 -19.91 -7.11 -13.49
N ILE A 3 -19.61 -6.76 -14.75
CA ILE A 3 -20.05 -5.49 -15.36
C ILE A 3 -21.56 -5.48 -15.58
N GLU A 4 -22.15 -6.60 -16.00
CA GLU A 4 -23.61 -6.71 -16.12
C GLU A 4 -24.29 -6.59 -14.75
N LEU A 5 -23.70 -7.17 -13.70
CA LEU A 5 -24.21 -7.04 -12.33
C LEU A 5 -24.15 -5.60 -11.84
N SER A 6 -23.08 -4.86 -12.18
CA SER A 6 -22.98 -3.41 -11.94
C SER A 6 -24.07 -2.62 -12.68
N ASN A 7 -24.34 -2.95 -13.94
CA ASN A 7 -25.40 -2.30 -14.72
C ASN A 7 -26.80 -2.62 -14.19
N ILE A 8 -27.07 -3.88 -13.81
CA ILE A 8 -28.34 -4.29 -13.20
C ILE A 8 -28.56 -3.58 -11.87
N LEU A 9 -27.51 -3.46 -11.05
CA LEU A 9 -27.55 -2.72 -9.80
C LEU A 9 -28.00 -1.27 -10.05
N PHE A 10 -27.34 -0.58 -10.98
CA PHE A 10 -27.70 0.79 -11.33
C PHE A 10 -29.14 0.95 -11.80
N LEU A 11 -29.62 0.04 -12.67
CA LEU A 11 -31.01 0.07 -13.14
C LEU A 11 -31.97 -0.13 -11.96
N ALA A 12 -31.74 -1.13 -11.11
CA ALA A 12 -32.57 -1.40 -9.95
C ALA A 12 -32.67 -0.18 -9.02
N GLU A 13 -31.54 0.49 -8.72
CA GLU A 13 -31.52 1.70 -7.88
C GLU A 13 -32.33 2.84 -8.52
N ASN A 14 -32.19 3.07 -9.83
CA ASN A 14 -32.93 4.13 -10.53
C ASN A 14 -34.44 3.89 -10.62
N PHE A 15 -34.86 2.64 -10.62
CA PHE A 15 -36.27 2.27 -10.58
C PHE A 15 -36.84 2.19 -9.15
N GLY A 16 -36.03 2.55 -8.14
CA GLY A 16 -36.46 2.61 -6.74
C GLY A 16 -36.56 1.24 -6.06
N TYR A 17 -35.89 0.22 -6.59
CA TYR A 17 -35.82 -1.08 -5.93
C TYR A 17 -34.81 -1.04 -4.78
N ASP A 18 -35.21 -1.55 -3.62
CA ASP A 18 -34.28 -1.81 -2.54
C ASP A 18 -33.50 -3.10 -2.82
N ILE A 19 -32.18 -2.99 -2.75
CA ILE A 19 -31.25 -4.02 -3.19
C ILE A 19 -30.65 -4.75 -2.00
N SER A 20 -30.85 -4.25 -0.77
CA SER A 20 -30.51 -4.98 0.45
C SER A 20 -31.24 -6.33 0.54
N ASP A 21 -32.41 -6.44 -0.10
CA ASP A 21 -33.29 -7.62 -0.06
C ASP A 21 -33.23 -8.46 -1.35
N SER A 22 -32.32 -8.11 -2.28
CA SER A 22 -32.29 -8.73 -3.59
C SER A 22 -31.58 -10.10 -3.59
N VAL A 23 -32.38 -11.16 -3.52
CA VAL A 23 -32.01 -12.58 -3.76
C VAL A 23 -31.09 -12.78 -4.98
N LEU A 24 -31.23 -11.92 -5.99
CA LEU A 24 -30.40 -11.96 -7.20
C LEU A 24 -28.91 -11.77 -6.90
N PHE A 25 -28.53 -10.79 -6.08
CA PHE A 25 -27.13 -10.48 -5.79
C PHE A 25 -26.50 -11.52 -4.85
N GLU A 26 -27.28 -12.02 -3.90
CA GLU A 26 -26.88 -13.13 -3.03
C GLU A 26 -26.53 -14.39 -3.83
N LYS A 27 -27.31 -14.70 -4.87
CA LYS A 27 -27.05 -15.84 -5.78
C LYS A 27 -25.69 -15.75 -6.48
N TYR A 28 -25.15 -14.55 -6.67
CA TYR A 28 -23.82 -14.31 -7.23
C TYR A 28 -22.75 -14.08 -6.15
N GLY A 29 -23.06 -14.35 -4.88
CA GLY A 29 -22.15 -14.16 -3.76
C GLY A 29 -21.85 -12.69 -3.47
N ILE A 30 -22.72 -11.78 -3.90
CA ILE A 30 -22.62 -10.33 -3.68
C ILE A 30 -23.46 -10.01 -2.45
N THR A 31 -22.82 -10.18 -1.30
CA THR A 31 -23.37 -9.88 0.01
C THR A 31 -22.49 -8.85 0.71
N GLY A 32 -23.13 -7.86 1.33
CA GLY A 32 -22.49 -6.80 2.12
C GLY A 32 -22.15 -5.52 1.33
N ASP A 33 -22.25 -4.39 2.06
CA ASP A 33 -22.14 -3.03 1.54
C ASP A 33 -20.90 -2.79 0.68
N ARG A 34 -19.76 -3.37 1.08
CA ARG A 34 -18.50 -3.18 0.35
C ARG A 34 -18.55 -3.69 -1.08
N LYS A 35 -19.17 -4.85 -1.33
CA LYS A 35 -19.28 -5.41 -2.69
C LYS A 35 -20.26 -4.62 -3.54
N ILE A 36 -21.35 -4.14 -2.93
CA ILE A 36 -22.33 -3.29 -3.60
C ILE A 36 -21.69 -1.95 -3.99
N THR A 37 -20.97 -1.29 -3.09
CA THR A 37 -20.22 -0.06 -3.39
C THR A 37 -19.22 -0.29 -4.51
N THR A 38 -18.52 -1.41 -4.52
CA THR A 38 -17.62 -1.76 -5.62
C THR A 38 -18.35 -1.82 -6.95
N LEU A 39 -19.49 -2.51 -7.02
CA LEU A 39 -20.30 -2.58 -8.23
C LEU A 39 -20.77 -1.21 -8.70
N ARG A 40 -21.17 -0.30 -7.80
CA ARG A 40 -21.57 1.07 -8.17
C ARG A 40 -20.44 1.79 -8.90
N VAL A 41 -19.23 1.73 -8.35
CA VAL A 41 -18.07 2.44 -8.90
C VAL A 41 -17.57 1.81 -10.21
N LEU A 42 -17.73 0.49 -10.41
CA LEU A 42 -17.29 -0.17 -11.65
C LEU A 42 -17.94 0.39 -12.91
N ARG A 43 -19.16 0.94 -12.82
CA ARG A 43 -19.88 1.55 -13.94
C ARG A 43 -19.15 2.75 -14.51
N ASP A 44 -18.54 3.55 -13.62
CA ASP A 44 -17.93 4.83 -13.93
C ASP A 44 -16.50 4.68 -14.47
N LEU A 45 -15.97 3.45 -14.46
CA LEU A 45 -14.69 3.15 -15.08
C LEU A 45 -14.79 3.25 -16.61
N SER A 46 -13.64 3.48 -17.23
CA SER A 46 -13.54 3.60 -18.69
C SER A 46 -14.00 2.33 -19.41
N GLU A 47 -14.43 2.47 -20.66
CA GLU A 47 -14.86 1.34 -21.49
C GLU A 47 -13.76 0.31 -21.70
N ALA A 48 -12.49 0.72 -21.77
CA ALA A 48 -11.37 -0.20 -21.89
C ALA A 48 -11.27 -1.12 -20.66
N ILE A 49 -11.38 -0.54 -19.47
CA ILE A 49 -11.38 -1.30 -18.21
C ILE A 49 -12.61 -2.18 -18.15
N LYS A 50 -13.81 -1.66 -18.41
CA LYS A 50 -15.06 -2.45 -18.37
C LYS A 50 -15.01 -3.64 -19.33
N LYS A 51 -14.55 -3.46 -20.56
CA LYS A 51 -14.37 -4.56 -21.53
C LYS A 51 -13.40 -5.62 -21.02
N TYR A 52 -12.27 -5.20 -20.45
CA TYR A 52 -11.30 -6.13 -19.88
C TYR A 52 -11.91 -6.93 -18.71
N LEU A 53 -12.56 -6.26 -17.77
CA LEU A 53 -13.24 -6.88 -16.62
C LEU A 53 -14.37 -7.82 -17.06
N ALA A 54 -15.05 -7.49 -18.16
CA ALA A 54 -16.07 -8.35 -18.72
C ALA A 54 -15.46 -9.65 -19.30
N LEU A 55 -14.34 -9.55 -20.00
CA LEU A 55 -13.68 -10.72 -20.58
C LEU A 55 -12.94 -11.57 -19.55
N LYS A 56 -12.48 -10.94 -18.47
CA LYS A 56 -11.60 -11.55 -17.47
C LYS A 56 -12.32 -11.58 -16.13
N ASN A 57 -12.79 -12.75 -15.72
CA ASN A 57 -13.47 -12.93 -14.43
C ASN A 57 -12.51 -12.64 -13.26
N LEU A 58 -12.55 -11.43 -12.72
CA LEU A 58 -11.71 -10.99 -11.60
C LEU A 58 -12.41 -11.18 -10.26
N SER A 59 -11.63 -11.43 -9.21
CA SER A 59 -12.18 -11.51 -7.86
C SER A 59 -12.48 -10.12 -7.31
N PHE A 60 -13.48 -10.03 -6.42
CA PHE A 60 -13.80 -8.81 -5.67
C PHE A 60 -12.61 -8.22 -4.93
N LYS A 61 -11.65 -9.04 -4.48
CA LYS A 61 -10.42 -8.54 -3.86
C LYS A 61 -9.66 -7.59 -4.79
N THR A 62 -9.49 -7.97 -6.06
CA THR A 62 -8.78 -7.15 -7.05
C THR A 62 -9.60 -5.93 -7.45
N LEU A 63 -10.91 -6.10 -7.63
CA LEU A 63 -11.82 -4.98 -7.96
C LEU A 63 -11.82 -3.92 -6.85
N ASN A 64 -11.82 -4.34 -5.59
CA ASN A 64 -11.75 -3.45 -4.43
C ASN A 64 -10.45 -2.65 -4.35
N LEU A 65 -9.34 -3.19 -4.88
CA LEU A 65 -8.08 -2.43 -4.97
C LEU A 65 -8.17 -1.41 -6.10
N LEU A 66 -8.64 -1.85 -7.27
CA LEU A 66 -8.79 -1.03 -8.48
C LEU A 66 -9.63 0.24 -8.23
N ILE A 67 -10.81 0.12 -7.62
CA ILE A 67 -11.71 1.26 -7.38
C ILE A 67 -11.19 2.26 -6.34
N ARG A 68 -10.14 1.89 -5.59
CA ARG A 68 -9.52 2.73 -4.54
C ARG A 68 -8.22 3.37 -5.03
N LEU A 69 -7.90 3.21 -6.31
CA LEU A 69 -6.78 3.89 -6.94
C LEU A 69 -7.18 5.34 -7.26
N PRO A 70 -6.26 6.30 -7.14
CA PRO A 70 -6.47 7.67 -7.61
C PRO A 70 -6.63 7.72 -9.14
N ASP A 71 -7.25 8.78 -9.66
CA ASP A 71 -7.59 8.92 -11.09
C ASP A 71 -6.38 8.84 -12.03
N ASN A 72 -5.25 9.44 -11.66
CA ASN A 72 -4.00 9.33 -12.44
C ASN A 72 -3.54 7.87 -12.55
N VAL A 73 -3.68 7.10 -11.47
CA VAL A 73 -3.31 5.68 -11.44
C VAL A 73 -4.33 4.81 -12.18
N ILE A 74 -5.63 5.14 -12.12
CA ILE A 74 -6.66 4.48 -12.95
C ILE A 74 -6.34 4.69 -14.44
N SER A 75 -5.87 5.87 -14.83
CA SER A 75 -5.46 6.16 -16.21
C SER A 75 -4.28 5.29 -16.66
N ILE A 76 -3.31 5.05 -15.77
CA ILE A 76 -2.20 4.12 -16.02
C ILE A 76 -2.74 2.69 -16.23
N VAL A 77 -3.71 2.25 -15.42
CA VAL A 77 -4.33 0.92 -15.56
C VAL A 77 -5.02 0.77 -16.92
N GLU A 78 -5.80 1.77 -17.33
CA GLU A 78 -6.42 1.78 -18.66
C GLU A 78 -5.37 1.68 -19.77
N SER A 79 -4.34 2.52 -19.71
CA SER A 79 -3.24 2.50 -20.67
C SER A 79 -2.51 1.15 -20.72
N TYR A 80 -2.31 0.51 -19.57
CA TYR A 80 -1.69 -0.81 -19.46
C TYR A 80 -2.55 -1.89 -20.13
N ILE A 81 -3.87 -1.88 -19.91
CA ILE A 81 -4.81 -2.80 -20.56
C ILE A 81 -4.75 -2.64 -22.08
N LEU A 82 -4.82 -1.40 -22.56
CA LEU A 82 -4.84 -1.11 -24.00
C LEU A 82 -3.53 -1.49 -24.69
N LYS A 83 -2.39 -1.28 -24.04
CA LYS A 83 -1.07 -1.55 -24.61
C LYS A 83 -0.66 -3.02 -24.54
N GLU A 84 -0.91 -3.67 -23.40
CA GLU A 84 -0.31 -4.98 -23.09
C GLU A 84 -1.35 -6.11 -23.06
N ASN A 85 -2.66 -5.82 -23.00
CA ASN A 85 -3.75 -6.79 -22.86
C ASN A 85 -3.41 -7.92 -21.86
N PRO A 86 -3.16 -7.57 -20.59
CA PRO A 86 -2.48 -8.45 -19.65
C PRO A 86 -3.28 -9.71 -19.31
N SER A 87 -2.58 -10.76 -18.86
CA SER A 87 -3.24 -11.92 -18.26
C SER A 87 -3.92 -11.53 -16.93
N VAL A 88 -4.86 -12.35 -16.46
CA VAL A 88 -5.49 -12.13 -15.13
C VAL A 88 -4.44 -12.10 -14.02
N SER A 89 -3.41 -12.93 -14.12
CA SER A 89 -2.34 -13.00 -13.12
C SER A 89 -1.52 -11.72 -13.09
N ASP A 90 -1.13 -11.23 -14.26
CA ASP A 90 -0.29 -10.04 -14.39
C ASP A 90 -1.08 -8.78 -14.01
N PHE A 91 -2.34 -8.70 -14.42
CA PHE A 91 -3.23 -7.63 -14.00
C PHE A 91 -3.38 -7.58 -12.48
N LYS A 92 -3.61 -8.73 -11.82
CA LYS A 92 -3.69 -8.80 -10.35
C LYS A 92 -2.42 -8.30 -9.68
N LYS A 93 -1.24 -8.71 -10.18
CA LYS A 93 0.05 -8.27 -9.66
C LYS A 93 0.25 -6.77 -9.86
N MET A 94 -0.10 -6.25 -11.03
CA MET A 94 0.01 -4.82 -11.34
C MET A 94 -0.91 -3.99 -10.43
N ILE A 95 -2.19 -4.36 -10.30
CA ILE A 95 -3.13 -3.64 -9.44
C ILE A 95 -2.67 -3.63 -7.97
N ALA A 96 -2.20 -4.77 -7.45
CA ALA A 96 -1.66 -4.82 -6.10
C ALA A 96 -0.48 -3.85 -5.95
N LYS A 97 0.47 -3.90 -6.89
CA LYS A 97 1.66 -3.05 -6.85
C LYS A 97 1.34 -1.57 -6.99
N LEU A 98 0.43 -1.20 -7.90
CA LEU A 98 -0.03 0.18 -8.05
C LEU A 98 -0.76 0.66 -6.80
N PHE A 99 -1.55 -0.19 -6.15
CA PHE A 99 -2.23 0.16 -4.90
C PHE A 99 -1.24 0.44 -3.76
N ASP A 100 -0.19 -0.38 -3.63
CA ASP A 100 0.85 -0.22 -2.60
C ASP A 100 1.76 1.00 -2.83
N MET A 101 1.80 1.50 -4.08
CA MET A 101 2.71 2.56 -4.54
C MET A 101 1.98 3.83 -4.95
N LYS A 102 0.65 3.89 -4.82
CA LYS A 102 -0.18 4.96 -5.39
C LYS A 102 0.21 6.38 -4.97
N GLU A 103 0.72 6.53 -3.75
CA GLU A 103 1.16 7.83 -3.20
C GLU A 103 2.50 8.29 -3.80
N GLU A 104 3.34 7.35 -4.23
CA GLU A 104 4.65 7.60 -4.84
C GLU A 104 4.58 7.83 -6.34
N ILE A 105 3.43 7.52 -6.96
CA ILE A 105 3.24 7.69 -8.40
C ILE A 105 3.05 9.18 -8.69
N PRO A 106 3.92 9.79 -9.52
CA PRO A 106 3.79 11.20 -9.86
C PRO A 106 2.41 11.52 -10.46
N GLN A 107 1.79 12.62 -10.05
CA GLN A 107 0.46 13.01 -10.51
C GLN A 107 0.38 13.26 -12.03
N ASN A 108 1.51 13.63 -12.64
CA ASN A 108 1.61 13.81 -14.10
C ASN A 108 1.83 12.49 -14.86
N LEU A 109 2.08 11.37 -14.17
CA LEU A 109 2.17 10.06 -14.79
C LEU A 109 0.76 9.47 -14.91
N THR A 110 0.22 9.47 -16.13
CA THR A 110 -1.13 8.97 -16.43
C THR A 110 -1.13 7.87 -17.48
N ILE A 111 0.02 7.61 -18.12
CA ILE A 111 0.19 6.63 -19.19
C ILE A 111 1.12 5.51 -18.71
N TYR A 112 0.80 4.28 -19.08
CA TYR A 112 1.64 3.13 -18.74
C TYR A 112 2.99 3.19 -19.45
N ASP A 113 4.03 3.40 -18.64
CA ASP A 113 5.43 3.36 -19.01
C ASP A 113 6.14 2.41 -18.04
N LYS A 114 6.56 1.26 -18.56
CA LYS A 114 7.15 0.17 -17.77
C LYS A 114 8.42 0.64 -17.06
N ASP A 115 9.28 1.39 -17.74
CA ASP A 115 10.58 1.79 -17.20
C ASP A 115 10.40 2.86 -16.12
N LYS A 116 9.51 3.83 -16.34
CA LYS A 116 9.18 4.85 -15.32
C LYS A 116 8.55 4.22 -14.09
N LEU A 117 7.56 3.33 -14.26
CA LEU A 117 6.94 2.64 -13.14
C LEU A 117 7.95 1.77 -12.39
N GLN A 118 8.85 1.06 -13.09
CA GLN A 118 9.91 0.30 -12.43
C GLN A 118 10.82 1.20 -11.59
N ARG A 119 11.17 2.41 -12.05
CA ARG A 119 11.95 3.36 -11.24
C ARG A 119 11.22 3.79 -9.98
N VAL A 120 9.93 4.10 -10.07
CA VAL A 120 9.08 4.42 -8.90
C VAL A 120 9.01 3.23 -7.93
N PHE A 121 8.90 2.01 -8.46
CA PHE A 121 8.88 0.81 -7.62
C PHE A 121 10.22 0.52 -6.94
N LEU A 122 11.33 0.88 -7.58
CA LEU A 122 12.67 0.73 -7.01
C LEU A 122 13.00 1.84 -6.01
N SER A 123 12.49 3.06 -6.20
CA SER A 123 12.79 4.18 -5.29
C SER A 123 12.30 3.91 -3.88
N LYS A 124 11.09 3.36 -3.68
CA LYS A 124 10.60 3.00 -2.33
C LYS A 124 11.46 1.95 -1.65
N ASN A 125 11.89 0.92 -2.39
CA ASN A 125 12.78 -0.11 -1.85
C ASN A 125 14.15 0.48 -1.47
N MET A 126 14.71 1.37 -2.31
CA MET A 126 15.97 2.04 -2.00
C MET A 126 15.84 2.97 -0.80
N VAL A 127 14.74 3.71 -0.67
CA VAL A 127 14.46 4.56 0.50
C VAL A 127 14.42 3.72 1.77
N GLN A 128 13.73 2.58 1.74
CA GLN A 128 13.66 1.66 2.88
C GLN A 128 15.02 1.02 3.19
N GLU A 129 15.79 0.59 2.19
CA GLU A 129 17.13 0.04 2.38
C GLU A 129 18.10 1.08 2.93
N ASN A 130 18.05 2.32 2.44
CA ASN A 130 18.89 3.41 2.93
C ASN A 130 18.54 3.77 4.37
N PHE A 131 17.25 3.85 4.72
CA PHE A 131 16.80 4.05 6.09
C PHE A 131 17.34 2.96 7.03
N LEU A 132 17.13 1.69 6.68
CA LEU A 132 17.61 0.56 7.49
C LEU A 132 19.14 0.52 7.59
N GLY A 133 19.85 0.93 6.54
CA GLY A 133 21.30 1.08 6.51
C GLY A 133 21.79 2.15 7.49
N GLU A 134 21.26 3.37 7.39
CA GLU A 134 21.59 4.50 8.28
C GLU A 134 21.24 4.18 9.74
N LEU A 135 20.07 3.59 9.99
CA LEU A 135 19.63 3.17 11.33
C LEU A 135 20.58 2.12 11.91
N LYS A 136 20.97 1.11 11.14
CA LYS A 136 21.88 0.05 11.59
C LYS A 136 23.27 0.59 11.92
N GLU A 137 23.76 1.56 11.16
CA GLU A 137 25.03 2.22 11.45
C GLU A 137 24.97 3.00 12.77
N LEU A 138 23.91 3.79 12.98
CA LEU A 138 23.71 4.56 14.20
C LEU A 138 23.49 3.66 15.42
N ALA A 139 22.61 2.65 15.31
CA ALA A 139 22.40 1.67 16.37
C ALA A 139 23.68 0.89 16.70
N GLY A 140 24.52 0.62 15.70
CA GLY A 140 25.84 0.02 15.90
C GLY A 140 26.76 0.84 16.82
N LYS A 141 26.65 2.17 16.78
CA LYS A 141 27.41 3.09 17.66
C LYS A 141 26.93 3.02 19.11
N MET A 142 25.76 2.44 19.41
CA MET A 142 25.20 2.34 20.76
C MET A 142 25.55 1.06 21.50
N LYS A 143 26.25 0.10 20.87
CA LYS A 143 26.69 -1.15 21.52
C LYS A 143 27.40 -0.90 22.87
N PRO A 144 27.06 -1.61 23.95
CA PRO A 144 26.27 -2.85 23.97
C PRO A 144 24.73 -2.67 24.03
N VAL A 145 24.22 -1.43 23.97
CA VAL A 145 22.78 -1.17 23.97
C VAL A 145 22.22 -1.42 22.58
N GLU A 146 21.25 -2.31 22.50
CA GLU A 146 20.46 -2.56 21.29
C GLU A 146 19.33 -1.53 21.21
N ILE A 147 19.16 -0.92 20.03
CA ILE A 147 18.03 -0.04 19.73
C ILE A 147 17.08 -0.82 18.85
N LYS A 148 15.81 -0.88 19.27
CA LYS A 148 14.73 -1.52 18.54
C LYS A 148 13.56 -0.56 18.43
N ASN A 149 12.69 -0.85 17.49
CA ASN A 149 11.34 -0.33 17.48
C ASN A 149 10.46 -1.57 17.34
N SER A 150 9.53 -1.75 18.28
CA SER A 150 8.70 -2.97 18.38
C SER A 150 7.45 -2.93 17.51
N ASP A 151 7.10 -1.78 16.93
CA ASP A 151 5.91 -1.57 16.10
C ASP A 151 6.23 -1.37 14.60
N ASN A 152 7.45 -1.70 14.17
CA ASN A 152 7.91 -1.52 12.79
C ASN A 152 7.87 -0.06 12.30
N PHE A 153 8.13 0.90 13.19
CA PHE A 153 8.13 2.34 12.94
C PHE A 153 6.74 2.87 12.60
N GLU A 154 5.69 2.23 13.16
CA GLU A 154 4.35 2.83 13.21
C GLU A 154 4.31 4.01 14.20
N THR A 155 5.19 4.01 15.21
CA THR A 155 5.44 5.17 16.07
C THR A 155 6.91 5.56 16.10
N ASP A 156 7.17 6.75 16.64
CA ASP A 156 8.51 7.30 16.88
C ASP A 156 9.22 6.66 18.09
N THR A 157 8.60 5.65 18.73
CA THR A 157 9.12 5.04 19.95
C THR A 157 10.35 4.17 19.67
N LEU A 158 11.39 4.33 20.49
CA LEU A 158 12.59 3.51 20.47
C LEU A 158 12.76 2.73 21.79
N ASP A 159 12.88 1.42 21.66
CA ASP A 159 13.21 0.50 22.74
C ASP A 159 14.73 0.39 22.91
N LEU A 160 15.24 0.68 24.10
CA LEU A 160 16.65 0.49 24.47
C LEU A 160 16.80 -0.78 25.30
N CYS A 161 17.41 -1.81 24.71
CA CYS A 161 17.65 -3.10 25.37
C CYS A 161 19.12 -3.29 25.71
N PHE A 162 19.43 -3.65 26.95
CA PHE A 162 20.77 -4.06 27.36
C PHE A 162 20.70 -5.07 28.51
N LYS A 163 21.77 -5.86 28.67
CA LYS A 163 21.90 -6.85 29.74
C LYS A 163 22.84 -6.31 30.81
N ILE A 164 22.49 -6.53 32.07
CA ILE A 164 23.26 -6.10 33.23
C ILE A 164 23.67 -7.36 33.99
N ASN A 165 24.96 -7.52 34.27
CA ASN A 165 25.47 -8.65 35.04
C ASN A 165 25.97 -8.25 36.44
N SER A 166 26.11 -6.95 36.71
CA SER A 166 26.47 -6.40 38.02
C SER A 166 26.07 -4.93 38.14
N SER A 167 26.11 -4.38 39.35
CA SER A 167 25.86 -2.94 39.58
C SER A 167 26.86 -2.05 38.83
N GLU A 168 28.13 -2.44 38.79
CA GLU A 168 29.18 -1.71 38.06
C GLU A 168 28.97 -1.75 36.54
N ASP A 169 28.45 -2.87 36.02
CA ASP A 169 28.10 -3.03 34.60
C ASP A 169 26.96 -2.08 34.22
N PHE A 170 25.95 -1.95 35.08
CA PHE A 170 24.86 -1.00 34.91
C PHE A 170 25.36 0.46 34.82
N GLU A 171 26.18 0.89 35.78
CA GLU A 171 26.73 2.25 35.79
C GLU A 171 27.60 2.54 34.57
N LYS A 172 28.41 1.56 34.14
CA LYS A 172 29.23 1.68 32.92
C LYS A 172 28.38 1.82 31.67
N ILE A 173 27.29 1.06 31.56
CA ILE A 173 26.36 1.14 30.42
C ILE A 173 25.63 2.49 30.41
N LEU A 174 25.10 2.95 31.55
CA LEU A 174 24.47 4.26 31.67
C LEU A 174 25.42 5.40 31.28
N SER A 175 26.66 5.36 31.76
CA SER A 175 27.68 6.38 31.45
C SER A 175 27.97 6.43 29.95
N LYS A 176 28.16 5.26 29.32
CA LYS A 176 28.35 5.17 27.86
C LYS A 176 27.14 5.67 27.06
N MET A 177 25.92 5.38 27.52
CA MET A 177 24.72 5.92 26.87
C MET A 177 24.67 7.44 26.96
N PHE A 178 25.03 8.01 28.12
CA PHE A 178 25.04 9.44 28.31
C PHE A 178 26.10 10.13 27.42
N GLU A 179 27.29 9.56 27.30
CA GLU A 179 28.33 10.03 26.36
C GLU A 179 27.84 10.01 24.90
N ARG A 180 27.01 9.03 24.55
CA ARG A 180 26.49 8.80 23.20
C ARG A 180 25.08 9.34 22.96
N LYS A 181 24.57 10.20 23.84
CA LYS A 181 23.20 10.77 23.76
C LYS A 181 22.87 11.42 22.41
N ASN A 182 23.87 11.92 21.68
CA ASN A 182 23.67 12.52 20.36
C ASN A 182 23.29 11.48 19.30
N VAL A 183 23.68 10.21 19.46
CA VAL A 183 23.28 9.14 18.52
C VAL A 183 21.77 8.95 18.50
N VAL A 184 21.11 9.04 19.67
CA VAL A 184 19.64 8.98 19.75
C VAL A 184 19.02 10.14 18.96
N LYS A 185 19.56 11.36 19.11
CA LYS A 185 19.10 12.52 18.32
C LYS A 185 19.30 12.31 16.81
N ASP A 186 20.43 11.73 16.42
CA ASP A 186 20.71 11.44 15.02
C ASP A 186 19.77 10.36 14.45
N ILE A 187 19.33 9.40 15.28
CA ILE A 187 18.31 8.42 14.88
C ILE A 187 16.97 9.11 14.61
N TYR A 188 16.51 9.98 15.50
CA TYR A 188 15.27 10.75 15.27
C TYR A 188 15.39 11.64 14.02
N ARG A 189 16.54 12.28 13.77
CA ARG A 189 16.77 13.03 12.53
C ARG A 189 16.71 12.16 11.27
N VAL A 190 17.19 10.92 11.34
CA VAL A 190 17.07 9.97 10.23
C VAL A 190 15.60 9.60 10.03
N MET A 191 14.86 9.32 11.10
CA MET A 191 13.43 9.04 11.00
C MET A 191 12.63 10.24 10.45
N GLU A 192 12.93 11.48 10.85
CA GLU A 192 12.37 12.71 10.25
C GLU A 192 12.71 12.83 8.75
N LYS A 193 13.97 12.55 8.37
CA LYS A 193 14.43 12.58 6.98
C LYS A 193 13.64 11.62 6.07
N TYR A 194 13.12 10.53 6.63
CA TYR A 194 12.40 9.48 5.91
C TYR A 194 10.89 9.49 6.17
N ASP A 195 10.35 10.54 6.79
CA ASP A 195 8.91 10.74 7.04
C ASP A 195 8.25 9.59 7.84
N LEU A 196 8.98 9.07 8.83
CA LEU A 196 8.50 8.03 9.76
C LEU A 196 7.96 8.62 11.08
N HIS A 197 7.56 9.90 11.06
CA HIS A 197 7.14 10.70 12.21
C HIS A 197 5.96 11.62 11.89
#